data_AF-A0A2V5I793-F1
#
_entry.id   AF-A0A2V5I793-F1
#
_cell.length_a   1.000
_cell.length_b   1.000
_cell.length_c   1.000
_cell.angle_alpha   90.00
_cell.angle_beta   90.00
_cell.angle_gamma   90.00
#
_symmetry.space_group_name_H-M   'P 1'
#
loop_
_entity.id
_entity.type
_entity.pdbx_description
1 polymer ?
#
loop_
_entity_poly.entity_id
_entity_poly.type
_entity_poly.pdbx_seq_one_letter_code
_entity_poly.pdbx_strand_id
1 'polypeptide(L)'
;MSRQTTTPFHLKLFYRQSTYHPLSDFAPAPAGSAPPGDRTTSPRGSLPAHHLQIYTWPTCSLRELAHLLTSTLPHLLPEVPIGTRLSFRLIYPDTKGAAMNLGDHGRGRYLAKEMGSVVIAPRGYDDESQDNGDHPEEKREGEGGSRARAAAGAFRMSGADAEKTLQDFRFVIGDYVDCAIVPPLEDGSVAPPPPSNY
;
A
#
# COMPACT_ATOMS: atom_id res chain seq x y z
N MET A 1 -20.85 1.89 0.43
CA MET A 1 -20.91 2.11 1.90
C MET A 1 -20.71 3.59 2.18
N SER A 2 -21.49 4.22 3.07
CA SER A 2 -21.35 5.65 3.40
C SER A 2 -20.34 5.86 4.53
N ARG A 3 -19.28 6.65 4.28
CA ARG A 3 -18.23 6.97 5.28
C ARG A 3 -18.73 7.92 6.38
N GLN A 4 -19.77 8.70 6.12
CA GLN A 4 -20.32 9.69 7.06
C GLN A 4 -21.07 9.04 8.23
N THR A 5 -21.63 7.84 8.01
CA THR A 5 -22.48 7.15 8.99
C THR A 5 -21.87 5.85 9.51
N THR A 6 -20.64 5.52 9.08
CA THR A 6 -19.94 4.29 9.47
C THR A 6 -18.67 4.67 10.20
N THR A 7 -18.41 4.08 11.37
CA THR A 7 -17.15 4.30 12.10
C THR A 7 -15.98 3.69 11.30
N PRO A 8 -14.86 4.42 11.11
CA PRO A 8 -13.68 3.86 10.45
C PRO A 8 -13.03 2.79 11.32
N PHE A 9 -12.36 1.82 10.70
CA PHE A 9 -11.48 0.88 11.39
C PHE A 9 -10.03 1.35 11.35
N HIS A 10 -9.21 0.76 12.21
CA HIS A 10 -7.78 1.03 12.28
C HIS A 10 -6.99 0.08 11.36
N LEU A 11 -6.27 0.64 10.39
CA LEU A 11 -5.36 -0.04 9.48
C LEU A 11 -3.92 0.25 9.86
N LYS A 12 -3.07 -0.78 9.86
CA LYS A 12 -1.61 -0.62 9.89
C LYS A 12 -1.06 -0.81 8.47
N LEU A 13 -0.47 0.25 7.94
CA LEU A 13 0.26 0.27 6.67
C LEU A 13 1.76 0.24 6.95
N PHE A 14 2.39 -0.90 6.72
CA PHE A 14 3.84 -1.03 6.78
C PHE A 14 4.44 -0.54 5.46
N TYR A 15 5.66 0.01 5.52
CA TYR A 15 6.34 0.50 4.33
C TYR A 15 7.84 0.25 4.39
N ARG A 16 8.44 0.00 3.22
CA ARG A 16 9.88 -0.27 3.08
C ARG A 16 10.38 0.19 1.72
N GLN A 17 11.63 0.64 1.67
CA GLN A 17 12.25 1.04 0.40
C GLN A 17 12.64 -0.18 -0.43
N SER A 18 12.35 -0.11 -1.72
CA SER A 18 12.77 -1.01 -2.81
C SER A 18 12.32 -2.47 -2.72
N THR A 19 11.79 -2.94 -1.58
CA THR A 19 11.35 -4.32 -1.37
C THR A 19 10.30 -4.41 -0.27
N TYR A 20 9.66 -5.57 -0.16
CA TYR A 20 8.70 -5.87 0.88
C TYR A 20 9.36 -6.33 2.18
N HIS A 21 8.62 -6.29 3.30
CA HIS A 21 9.05 -6.96 4.52
C HIS A 21 9.03 -8.49 4.36
N PRO A 22 9.93 -9.25 4.99
CA PRO A 22 9.76 -10.71 5.06
C PRO A 22 8.51 -11.06 5.89
N LEU A 23 7.84 -12.16 5.55
CA LEU A 23 6.59 -12.57 6.23
C LEU A 23 6.81 -12.91 7.71
N SER A 24 8.03 -13.32 8.08
CA SER A 24 8.44 -13.58 9.46
C SER A 24 8.30 -12.37 10.37
N ASP A 25 8.43 -11.14 9.84
CA ASP A 25 8.35 -9.92 10.65
C ASP A 25 6.93 -9.65 11.16
N PHE A 26 5.92 -10.25 10.53
CA PHE A 26 4.53 -10.12 10.94
C PHE A 26 4.12 -11.16 11.97
N ALA A 27 4.91 -12.23 12.13
CA ALA A 27 4.62 -13.30 13.07
C ALA A 27 4.73 -12.80 14.53
N PRO A 28 3.83 -13.24 15.43
CA PRO A 28 3.99 -13.00 16.85
C PRO A 28 5.29 -13.64 17.35
N ALA A 29 6.00 -12.97 18.26
CA ALA A 29 7.20 -13.54 18.87
C ALA A 29 6.86 -14.86 19.56
N PRO A 30 7.71 -15.90 19.46
CA PRO A 30 7.50 -17.15 20.15
C PRO A 30 7.41 -16.87 21.65
N ALA A 31 6.40 -17.43 22.31
CA ALA A 31 6.08 -17.19 23.72
C ALA A 31 7.17 -17.63 24.73
N GLY A 32 8.35 -18.06 24.26
CA GLY A 32 9.47 -18.54 25.06
C GLY A 32 10.79 -17.76 24.91
N SER A 33 10.85 -16.68 24.11
CA SER A 33 12.07 -15.87 23.97
C SER A 33 12.22 -14.76 25.02
N ALA A 34 11.23 -14.60 25.91
CA ALA A 34 11.35 -13.70 27.05
C ALA A 34 12.21 -14.36 28.15
N PRO A 35 13.32 -13.75 28.59
CA PRO A 35 14.07 -14.25 29.74
C PRO A 35 13.16 -14.29 30.98
N PRO A 36 13.24 -15.35 31.81
CA PRO A 36 12.40 -15.49 32.99
C PRO A 36 12.83 -14.46 34.04
N GLY A 37 12.21 -13.28 34.06
CA GLY A 37 12.48 -12.28 35.10
C GLY A 37 12.09 -10.85 34.76
N ASP A 38 11.98 -10.47 33.49
CA ASP A 38 11.67 -9.09 33.12
C ASP A 38 10.19 -8.92 32.76
N ARG A 39 9.42 -8.35 33.69
CA ARG A 39 7.99 -8.01 33.50
C ARG A 39 7.80 -6.62 32.88
N THR A 40 8.88 -5.93 32.48
CA THR A 40 8.81 -4.59 31.89
C THR A 40 8.96 -4.57 30.37
N THR A 41 9.32 -5.68 29.74
CA THR A 41 9.39 -5.79 28.28
C THR A 41 8.14 -6.46 27.72
N SER A 42 7.30 -5.68 27.05
CA SER A 42 6.13 -6.16 26.31
C SER A 42 6.48 -7.36 25.41
N PRO A 43 5.91 -8.58 25.60
CA PRO A 43 6.10 -9.68 24.67
C PRO A 43 5.08 -9.51 23.54
N ARG A 44 5.33 -8.55 22.66
CA ARG A 44 4.60 -8.40 21.40
C ARG A 44 5.60 -8.67 20.30
N GLY A 45 5.31 -9.62 19.41
CA GLY A 45 6.12 -9.85 18.22
C GLY A 45 6.56 -8.53 17.61
N SER A 46 7.85 -8.40 17.30
CA SER A 46 8.41 -7.14 16.82
C SER A 46 7.93 -6.94 15.38
N LEU A 47 6.68 -6.49 15.24
CA LEU A 47 6.17 -5.95 14.00
C LEU A 47 7.17 -4.92 13.48
N PRO A 48 7.34 -4.77 12.16
CA PRO A 48 8.28 -3.80 11.63
C PRO A 48 8.05 -2.41 12.24
N ALA A 49 9.13 -1.75 12.66
CA ALA A 49 9.05 -0.48 13.38
C ALA A 49 8.37 0.61 12.53
N HIS A 50 8.61 0.58 11.22
CA HIS A 50 8.12 1.57 10.26
C HIS A 50 6.72 1.22 9.74
N HIS A 51 5.72 1.80 10.38
CA HIS A 51 4.32 1.72 9.94
C HIS A 51 3.58 3.03 10.14
N LEU A 52 2.57 3.24 9.29
CA LEU A 52 1.60 4.31 9.40
C LEU A 52 0.27 3.74 9.92
N GLN A 53 -0.33 4.44 10.87
CA GLN A 53 -1.64 4.11 11.42
C GLN A 53 -2.71 4.96 10.75
N ILE A 54 -3.69 4.31 10.12
CA ILE A 54 -4.69 4.98 9.30
C ILE A 54 -6.07 4.57 9.79
N TYR A 55 -6.94 5.54 10.10
CA TYR A 55 -8.36 5.29 10.29
C TYR A 55 -9.08 5.37 8.94
N THR A 56 -9.66 4.26 8.49
CA THR A 56 -10.22 4.16 7.14
C THR A 56 -11.43 3.22 7.04
N TRP A 57 -11.96 3.06 5.84
CA TRP A 57 -13.12 2.23 5.52
C TRP A 57 -12.78 1.16 4.47
N PRO A 58 -13.62 0.12 4.28
CA PRO A 58 -13.35 -0.93 3.29
C PRO A 58 -13.26 -0.40 1.85
N THR A 59 -13.90 0.74 1.58
CA THR A 59 -13.85 1.43 0.28
C THR A 59 -12.57 2.24 0.07
N CYS A 60 -11.58 2.15 0.95
CA CYS A 60 -10.32 2.86 0.79
C CYS A 60 -9.52 2.29 -0.38
N SER A 61 -9.15 3.12 -1.35
CA SER A 61 -8.42 2.69 -2.55
C SER A 61 -6.90 2.70 -2.37
N LEU A 62 -6.18 1.96 -3.22
CA LEU A 62 -4.71 2.02 -3.26
C LEU A 62 -4.21 3.44 -3.54
N ARG A 63 -4.93 4.21 -4.37
CA ARG A 63 -4.67 5.64 -4.62
C ARG A 63 -4.77 6.46 -3.33
N GLU A 64 -5.79 6.23 -2.51
CA GLU A 64 -5.93 6.92 -1.23
C GLU A 64 -4.81 6.54 -0.26
N LEU A 65 -4.47 5.24 -0.14
CA LEU A 65 -3.35 4.79 0.69
C LEU A 65 -2.02 5.40 0.26
N ALA A 66 -1.75 5.45 -1.05
CA ALA A 66 -0.58 6.08 -1.63
C ALA A 66 -0.49 7.58 -1.28
N HIS A 67 -1.59 8.32 -1.43
CA HIS A 67 -1.64 9.73 -1.04
C HIS A 67 -1.42 9.93 0.46
N LEU A 68 -2.03 9.10 1.31
CA LEU A 68 -1.87 9.21 2.77
C LEU A 68 -0.41 8.95 3.18
N LEU A 69 0.22 7.92 2.63
CA LEU A 69 1.61 7.59 2.92
C LEU A 69 2.55 8.73 2.52
N THR A 70 2.44 9.20 1.28
CA THR A 70 3.35 10.21 0.71
C THR A 70 3.12 11.62 1.23
N SER A 71 1.88 11.98 1.60
CA SER A 71 1.59 13.27 2.23
C SER A 71 2.04 13.32 3.69
N THR A 72 1.94 12.20 4.42
CA THR A 72 2.36 12.13 5.82
C THR A 72 3.87 11.96 5.98
N LEU A 73 4.50 11.21 5.06
CA LEU A 73 5.93 10.89 5.10
C LEU A 73 6.62 11.27 3.77
N PRO A 74 6.71 12.57 3.44
CA PRO A 74 7.26 13.03 2.16
C PRO A 74 8.75 12.69 1.99
N HIS A 75 9.49 12.49 3.08
CA HIS A 75 10.91 12.11 3.07
C HIS A 75 11.18 10.70 2.53
N LEU A 76 10.14 9.88 2.34
CA LEU A 76 10.28 8.55 1.72
C LEU A 76 10.44 8.63 0.20
N LEU A 77 10.11 9.78 -0.38
CA LEU A 77 10.20 10.02 -1.81
C LEU A 77 11.56 10.64 -2.17
N PRO A 78 12.12 10.30 -3.34
CA PRO A 78 13.27 11.01 -3.89
C PRO A 78 12.90 12.45 -4.27
N GLU A 79 13.93 13.27 -4.52
CA GLU A 79 13.77 14.67 -4.94
C GLU A 79 12.89 14.81 -6.19
N VAL A 80 13.04 13.90 -7.16
CA VAL A 80 12.16 13.75 -8.32
C VAL A 80 11.27 12.52 -8.10
N PRO A 81 10.05 12.69 -7.56
CA PRO A 81 9.20 11.56 -7.18
C PRO A 81 8.47 10.92 -8.37
N ILE A 82 8.42 11.58 -9.52
CA ILE A 82 7.81 11.04 -10.74
C ILE A 82 8.47 9.71 -11.10
N GLY A 83 7.66 8.71 -11.43
CA GLY A 83 8.10 7.36 -11.74
C GLY A 83 8.28 6.46 -10.50
N THR A 84 8.16 7.01 -9.29
CA THR A 84 8.14 6.19 -8.05
C THR A 84 6.93 5.27 -8.06
N ARG A 85 7.16 3.98 -7.85
CA ARG A 85 6.11 2.96 -7.69
C ARG A 85 5.88 2.68 -6.21
N LEU A 86 4.62 2.70 -5.81
CA LEU A 86 4.10 2.25 -4.52
C LEU A 86 3.38 0.93 -4.75
N SER A 87 4.03 -0.19 -4.40
CA SER A 87 3.52 -1.53 -4.62
C SER A 87 2.94 -2.10 -3.34
N PHE A 88 1.69 -2.55 -3.37
CA PHE A 88 0.92 -2.95 -2.19
C PHE A 88 0.64 -4.45 -2.17
N ARG A 89 0.73 -5.03 -0.97
CA ARG A 89 0.28 -6.40 -0.69
C ARG A 89 -0.54 -6.47 0.60
N LEU A 90 -1.52 -7.36 0.59
CA LEU A 90 -2.31 -7.73 1.75
C LEU A 90 -1.55 -8.79 2.53
N ILE A 91 -1.37 -8.57 3.82
CA ILE A 91 -0.74 -9.49 4.75
C ILE A 91 -1.79 -9.98 5.75
N TYR A 92 -1.99 -11.29 5.81
CA TYR A 92 -3.06 -11.88 6.61
C TYR A 92 -2.62 -13.21 7.23
N PRO A 93 -3.16 -13.60 8.40
CA PRO A 93 -2.76 -14.83 9.07
C PRO A 93 -3.14 -16.08 8.27
N ASP A 94 -2.26 -17.08 8.25
CA ASP A 94 -2.53 -18.40 7.70
C ASP A 94 -3.46 -19.19 8.63
N THR A 95 -4.77 -19.04 8.42
CA THR A 95 -5.78 -19.77 9.19
C THR A 95 -5.88 -21.24 8.83
N LYS A 96 -5.38 -21.66 7.64
CA LYS A 96 -5.41 -23.07 7.21
C LYS A 96 -4.41 -23.91 8.01
N GLY A 97 -3.19 -23.40 8.19
CA GLY A 97 -2.17 -24.06 9.02
C GLY A 97 -2.57 -24.19 10.49
N ALA A 98 -3.27 -23.17 11.01
CA ALA A 98 -3.81 -23.19 12.38
C ALA A 98 -4.95 -24.21 12.55
N ALA A 99 -5.82 -24.37 11.54
CA ALA A 99 -6.94 -25.31 11.57
C ALA A 99 -6.51 -26.79 11.44
N MET A 100 -5.38 -27.06 10.78
CA MET A 100 -4.86 -28.43 10.60
C MET A 100 -4.04 -28.96 11.79
N ASN A 101 -3.99 -28.26 12.93
CA ASN A 101 -3.22 -28.67 14.12
C ASN A 101 -1.76 -29.04 13.81
N LEU A 102 -1.12 -28.35 12.85
CA LEU A 102 0.25 -28.61 12.41
C LEU A 102 1.30 -28.08 13.43
N GLY A 103 1.09 -28.40 14.70
CA GLY A 103 1.94 -28.02 15.84
C GLY A 103 2.15 -26.51 16.00
N ASP A 104 3.15 -26.17 16.82
CA ASP A 104 3.63 -24.80 17.04
C ASP A 104 4.12 -24.15 15.72
N HIS A 105 4.55 -24.96 14.75
CA HIS A 105 5.09 -24.52 13.45
C HIS A 105 4.06 -23.93 12.48
N GLY A 106 2.77 -24.24 12.65
CA GLY A 106 1.69 -23.70 11.81
C GLY A 106 1.02 -22.45 12.39
N ARG A 107 1.23 -22.17 13.68
CA ARG A 107 0.58 -21.04 14.37
C ARG A 107 1.37 -19.76 14.15
N GLY A 108 0.69 -18.67 13.81
CA GLY A 108 1.29 -17.35 13.69
C GLY A 108 2.02 -17.08 12.38
N ARG A 109 1.92 -17.97 11.37
CA ARG A 109 2.41 -17.67 10.02
C ARG A 109 1.48 -16.69 9.33
N TYR A 110 2.07 -15.83 8.51
CA TYR A 110 1.36 -14.88 7.67
C TYR A 110 1.56 -15.22 6.20
N LEU A 111 0.57 -14.88 5.39
CA LEU A 111 0.59 -15.00 3.94
C LEU A 111 0.53 -13.61 3.33
N ALA A 112 1.06 -13.48 2.11
CA ALA A 112 0.93 -12.30 1.28
C ALA A 112 0.02 -12.58 0.08
N LYS A 113 -0.81 -11.61 -0.27
CA LYS A 113 -1.53 -11.54 -1.53
C LYS A 113 -1.25 -10.20 -2.20
N GLU A 114 -0.84 -10.23 -3.46
CA GLU A 114 -0.61 -9.02 -4.24
C GLU A 114 -1.90 -8.21 -4.38
N MET A 115 -1.82 -6.90 -4.11
CA MET A 115 -2.93 -5.97 -4.32
C MET A 115 -2.76 -5.16 -5.61
N GLY A 116 -1.52 -4.93 -6.02
CA GLY A 116 -1.18 -4.14 -7.20
C GLY A 116 -0.37 -2.90 -6.82
N SER A 117 -0.27 -1.95 -7.74
CA SER A 117 0.61 -0.80 -7.54
C SER A 117 0.03 0.52 -8.04
N VAL A 118 0.55 1.59 -7.45
CA VAL A 118 0.30 2.97 -7.83
C VAL A 118 1.62 3.61 -8.22
N VAL A 119 1.62 4.45 -9.25
CA VAL A 119 2.81 5.16 -9.74
C VAL A 119 2.57 6.65 -9.61
N ILE A 120 3.57 7.38 -9.11
CA ILE A 120 3.56 8.83 -9.10
C ILE A 120 3.82 9.33 -10.51
N ALA A 121 2.86 10.05 -11.07
CA ALA A 121 2.93 10.58 -12.43
C ALA A 121 2.80 12.11 -12.44
N PRO A 122 3.31 12.81 -13.46
CA PRO A 122 3.07 14.24 -13.62
C PRO A 122 1.58 14.54 -13.76
N ARG A 123 1.16 15.74 -13.33
CA ARG A 123 -0.16 16.28 -13.65
C ARG A 123 -0.14 16.81 -15.09
N GLY A 124 -1.10 16.40 -15.91
CA GLY A 124 -1.23 16.87 -17.30
C GLY A 124 -0.74 15.91 -18.39
N TYR A 125 -0.39 14.67 -18.06
CA TYR A 125 -0.29 13.59 -19.05
C TYR A 125 -1.57 12.77 -19.04
N ASP A 126 -2.33 12.93 -20.11
CA ASP A 126 -3.57 12.21 -20.39
C ASP A 126 -3.25 10.71 -20.49
N ASP A 127 -4.08 9.87 -19.87
CA ASP A 127 -3.99 8.42 -19.96
C ASP A 127 -4.55 7.97 -21.33
N GLU A 128 -3.96 8.44 -22.43
CA GLU A 128 -4.39 8.14 -23.80
C GLU A 128 -3.30 7.38 -24.57
N SER A 129 -2.84 6.25 -24.03
CA SER A 129 -2.09 5.29 -24.86
C SER A 129 -2.39 3.84 -24.49
N GLN A 130 -3.68 3.52 -24.31
CA GLN A 130 -4.14 2.14 -24.39
C GLN A 130 -5.57 2.02 -24.92
N ASP A 131 -5.83 2.63 -26.09
CA ASP A 131 -6.91 2.16 -26.97
C ASP A 131 -6.44 2.22 -28.42
N ASN A 132 -6.21 1.06 -29.03
CA ASN A 132 -6.05 0.92 -30.47
C ASN A 132 -7.45 1.02 -31.08
N GLY A 133 -7.84 2.20 -31.53
CA GLY A 133 -9.12 2.43 -32.19
C GLY A 133 -9.11 3.72 -32.99
N ASP A 134 -8.82 3.59 -34.28
CA ASP A 134 -9.02 4.58 -35.34
C ASP A 134 -10.33 5.38 -35.16
N HIS A 135 -10.25 6.68 -34.85
CA HIS A 135 -11.24 7.71 -35.22
C HIS A 135 -10.67 9.13 -35.06
N PRO A 136 -10.99 10.07 -35.99
CA PRO A 136 -10.26 11.33 -36.14
C PRO A 136 -10.73 12.45 -35.19
N GLU A 137 -9.81 13.38 -34.99
CA GLU A 137 -9.85 14.57 -34.13
C GLU A 137 -11.10 15.46 -34.30
N GLU A 138 -11.77 15.79 -33.20
CA GLU A 138 -12.55 17.04 -33.08
C GLU A 138 -12.03 17.88 -31.91
N LYS A 139 -11.29 18.95 -32.25
CA LYS A 139 -10.94 20.03 -31.34
C LYS A 139 -12.20 20.67 -30.77
N ARG A 140 -12.34 20.70 -29.44
CA ARG A 140 -13.23 21.65 -28.76
C ARG A 140 -12.46 22.40 -27.68
N GLU A 141 -12.25 23.67 -27.96
CA GLU A 141 -11.83 24.69 -27.02
C GLU A 141 -12.93 24.88 -25.97
N GLY A 142 -12.52 24.87 -24.70
CA GLY A 142 -13.42 25.04 -23.55
C GLY A 142 -12.65 25.59 -22.37
N GLU A 143 -12.49 26.92 -22.35
CA GLU A 143 -12.04 27.68 -21.19
C GLU A 143 -13.04 27.53 -20.02
N GLY A 144 -12.52 27.39 -18.80
CA GLY A 144 -13.29 27.68 -17.58
C GLY A 144 -13.20 26.62 -16.49
N GLY A 145 -12.19 26.74 -15.61
CA GLY A 145 -12.18 25.95 -14.36
C GLY A 145 -10.85 25.89 -13.60
N SER A 146 -9.76 26.44 -14.13
CA SER A 146 -8.45 26.36 -13.47
C SER A 146 -8.20 27.56 -12.56
N ARG A 147 -8.77 27.56 -11.35
CA ARG A 147 -8.26 28.41 -10.25
C ARG A 147 -8.57 27.93 -8.83
N ALA A 148 -9.44 26.93 -8.62
CA ALA A 148 -9.80 26.48 -7.27
C ALA A 148 -9.14 25.17 -6.80
N ARG A 149 -8.29 24.52 -7.62
CA ARG A 149 -7.63 23.23 -7.26
C ARG A 149 -6.10 23.22 -7.39
N ALA A 150 -5.49 24.37 -7.63
CA ALA A 150 -4.05 24.51 -7.83
C ALA A 150 -3.20 24.38 -6.54
N ALA A 151 -3.78 23.92 -5.42
CA ALA A 151 -3.13 23.91 -4.11
C ALA A 151 -2.98 22.52 -3.45
N ALA A 152 -3.10 21.41 -4.19
CA ALA A 152 -2.94 20.06 -3.63
C ALA A 152 -2.07 19.14 -4.51
N GLY A 153 -0.75 19.38 -4.47
CA GLY A 153 0.30 18.39 -4.77
C GLY A 153 0.87 18.44 -6.19
N ALA A 154 2.20 18.47 -6.31
CA ALA A 154 2.93 18.60 -7.57
C ALA A 154 2.76 17.42 -8.57
N PHE A 155 2.13 16.31 -8.16
CA PHE A 155 2.03 15.06 -8.93
C PHE A 155 0.68 14.35 -8.70
N ARG A 156 0.31 13.39 -9.56
CA ARG A 156 -0.89 12.54 -9.42
C ARG A 156 -0.51 11.09 -9.13
N MET A 157 -1.42 10.33 -8.53
CA MET A 157 -1.28 8.88 -8.32
C MET A 157 -2.00 8.12 -9.44
N SER A 158 -1.24 7.46 -10.31
CA SER A 158 -1.73 6.71 -11.49
C SER A 158 -1.52 5.20 -11.33
N GLY A 159 -2.00 4.41 -12.30
CA GLY A 159 -1.84 2.94 -12.34
C GLY A 159 -3.18 2.22 -12.44
N ALA A 160 -3.19 1.07 -13.12
CA ALA A 160 -4.40 0.28 -13.38
C ALA A 160 -5.09 -0.21 -12.09
N ASP A 161 -4.34 -0.40 -11.02
CA ASP A 161 -4.86 -0.86 -9.73
C ASP A 161 -5.23 0.27 -8.76
N ALA A 162 -5.03 1.53 -9.16
CA ALA A 162 -5.13 2.67 -8.26
C ALA A 162 -6.50 2.80 -7.60
N GLU A 163 -7.57 2.42 -8.31
CA GLU A 163 -8.95 2.46 -7.80
C GLU A 163 -9.39 1.18 -7.08
N LYS A 164 -8.57 0.12 -7.07
CA LYS A 164 -8.89 -1.08 -6.30
C LYS A 164 -8.89 -0.74 -4.81
N THR A 165 -9.86 -1.27 -4.10
CA THR A 165 -10.17 -0.97 -2.70
C THR A 165 -9.84 -2.12 -1.77
N LEU A 166 -9.70 -1.84 -0.47
CA LEU A 166 -9.46 -2.88 0.54
C LEU A 166 -10.49 -4.03 0.48
N GLN A 167 -11.76 -3.70 0.24
CA GLN A 167 -12.83 -4.70 0.09
C GLN A 167 -12.64 -5.61 -1.14
N ASP A 168 -12.05 -5.11 -2.24
CA ASP A 168 -11.80 -5.91 -3.46
C ASP A 168 -10.80 -7.05 -3.18
N PHE A 169 -9.94 -6.86 -2.18
CA PHE A 169 -8.99 -7.86 -1.72
C PHE A 169 -9.51 -8.75 -0.61
N ARG A 170 -10.74 -8.52 -0.15
CA ARG A 170 -11.35 -9.16 1.03
C ARG A 170 -10.58 -8.90 2.31
N PHE A 171 -10.04 -7.69 2.46
CA PHE A 171 -9.43 -7.25 3.70
C PHE A 171 -10.38 -7.43 4.88
N VAL A 172 -9.86 -7.97 5.99
CA VAL A 172 -10.55 -8.09 7.27
C VAL A 172 -9.79 -7.31 8.33
N ILE A 173 -10.50 -6.74 9.29
CA ILE A 173 -9.88 -6.05 10.43
C ILE A 173 -8.95 -7.03 11.16
N GLY A 174 -7.67 -6.64 11.27
CA GLY A 174 -6.60 -7.50 11.81
C GLY A 174 -5.57 -7.88 10.75
N ASP A 175 -5.94 -7.82 9.47
CA ASP A 175 -4.98 -7.86 8.36
C ASP A 175 -4.11 -6.60 8.34
N TYR A 176 -2.95 -6.72 7.71
CA TYR A 176 -2.04 -5.62 7.48
C TYR A 176 -1.90 -5.34 5.98
N VAL A 177 -1.47 -4.13 5.64
CA VAL A 177 -1.03 -3.79 4.29
C VAL A 177 0.45 -3.47 4.35
N ASP A 178 1.21 -3.99 3.40
CA ASP A 178 2.64 -3.70 3.26
C ASP A 178 2.89 -3.02 1.91
N CYS A 179 3.67 -1.95 1.93
CA CYS A 179 3.96 -1.11 0.77
C CYS A 179 5.47 -1.06 0.49
N ALA A 180 5.88 -1.56 -0.67
CA ALA A 180 7.22 -1.33 -1.18
C ALA A 180 7.26 -0.02 -1.97
N ILE A 181 8.16 0.88 -1.58
CA ILE A 181 8.39 2.18 -2.23
C ILE A 181 9.60 2.00 -3.14
N VAL A 182 9.38 1.87 -4.44
CA VAL A 182 10.41 1.66 -5.45
C VAL A 182 10.65 2.98 -6.18
N PRO A 183 11.81 3.63 -5.99
CA PRO A 183 12.16 4.85 -6.73
C PRO A 183 12.13 4.62 -8.26
N PRO A 184 12.01 5.70 -9.05
CA PRO A 184 12.23 5.61 -10.50
C PRO A 184 13.66 5.11 -10.78
N LEU A 185 13.84 4.56 -11.98
CA LEU A 185 15.15 4.22 -12.51
C LEU A 185 15.96 5.49 -12.80
N GLU A 186 17.26 5.35 -13.07
CA GLU A 186 18.16 6.47 -13.36
C GLU A 186 17.72 7.31 -14.57
N ASP A 187 17.03 6.70 -15.53
CA ASP A 187 16.44 7.35 -16.70
C ASP A 187 15.07 8.00 -16.42
N GLY A 188 14.59 7.95 -15.18
CA GLY A 188 13.29 8.46 -14.76
C GLY A 188 12.11 7.53 -15.07
N SER A 189 12.35 6.38 -15.70
CA SER A 189 11.30 5.40 -16.00
C SER A 189 10.84 4.68 -14.72
N VAL A 190 9.64 4.08 -14.80
CA VAL A 190 9.05 3.37 -13.67
C VAL A 190 9.74 2.03 -13.49
N ALA A 191 10.36 1.81 -12.33
CA ALA A 191 10.95 0.53 -11.98
C ALA A 191 9.88 -0.61 -11.98
N PRO A 192 10.29 -1.87 -12.25
CA PRO A 192 9.39 -3.01 -12.12
C PRO A 192 8.93 -3.20 -10.68
N PRO A 193 7.78 -3.86 -10.44
CA PRO A 193 7.37 -4.21 -9.09
C PRO A 193 8.43 -5.12 -8.43
N PRO A 194 8.61 -5.01 -7.09
CA PRO A 194 9.56 -5.85 -6.39
C PRO A 194 9.12 -7.32 -6.46
N PRO A 195 10.07 -8.27 -6.43
CA PRO A 195 9.73 -9.68 -6.45
C PRO A 195 8.90 -10.06 -5.23
N SER A 196 7.86 -10.85 -5.47
CA SER A 196 7.06 -11.47 -4.42
C SER A 196 7.86 -12.60 -3.79
N ASN A 197 8.65 -12.31 -2.76
CA ASN A 197 9.29 -13.35 -1.95
C ASN A 197 8.19 -14.13 -1.21
N TYR A 198 7.87 -15.33 -1.70
CA TYR A 198 6.96 -16.29 -1.07
C TYR A 198 7.71 -17.23 -0.12
#